data_AF-A0A559RI70-F1
#
_entry.id   AF-A0A559RI70-F1
#
_cell.length_a   1.000
_cell.length_b   1.000
_cell.length_c   1.000
_cell.angle_alpha   90.00
_cell.angle_beta   90.00
_cell.angle_gamma   90.00
#
_symmetry.space_group_name_H-M   'P 1'
#
loop_
_entity.id
_entity.type
_entity.pdbx_description
1 polymer ?
#
loop_
_entity_poly.entity_id
_entity_poly.type
_entity_poly.pdbx_seq_one_letter_code
_entity_poly.pdbx_strand_id
1 'polypeptide(L)'
;MRLSDQNIDYITTNLELYGLKNQDLKEDILDHICTYLENEEQLSFDEAYKIAIQQFGGYLSITQIQQETNAQLYFKSAKNRNRVLIILEFITAFIIITGSLFKIMHWPYAGILIFSGFLFLICITLPLYFYNKYKEQTLKYQS
;
A
#
# COMPACT_ATOMS: atom_id res chain seq x y z
N MET A 1 12.31 10.45 35.53
CA MET A 1 12.31 9.13 36.24
C MET A 1 13.19 8.15 35.46
N ARG A 2 13.87 7.17 36.09
CA ARG A 2 14.51 6.07 35.32
C ARG A 2 13.55 4.88 35.25
N LEU A 3 13.22 4.43 34.03
CA LEU A 3 12.35 3.27 33.82
C LEU A 3 13.08 1.99 34.21
N SER A 4 12.35 1.08 34.88
CA SER A 4 12.78 -0.29 35.13
C SER A 4 12.51 -1.17 33.91
N ASP A 5 13.28 -2.23 33.71
CA ASP A 5 13.03 -3.24 32.66
C ASP A 5 11.61 -3.82 32.74
N GLN A 6 11.04 -3.91 33.95
CA GLN A 6 9.66 -4.35 34.16
C GLN A 6 8.61 -3.38 33.57
N ASN A 7 8.91 -2.08 33.56
CA ASN A 7 8.03 -1.06 33.00
C ASN A 7 8.05 -1.12 31.47
N ILE A 8 9.23 -1.37 30.88
CA ILE A 8 9.41 -1.51 29.44
C ILE A 8 8.67 -2.76 28.93
N ASP A 9 8.76 -3.87 29.66
CA ASP A 9 8.07 -5.11 29.34
C ASP A 9 6.53 -4.97 29.41
N TYR A 10 6.05 -4.22 30.41
CA TYR A 10 4.62 -3.87 30.53
C TYR A 10 4.12 -3.02 29.35
N ILE A 11 4.90 -2.03 28.91
CA ILE A 11 4.55 -1.20 27.75
C ILE A 11 4.54 -2.05 26.48
N THR A 12 5.57 -2.88 26.29
CA THR A 12 5.71 -3.76 25.11
C THR A 12 4.56 -4.76 25.01
N THR A 13 4.20 -5.41 26.11
CA THR A 13 3.08 -6.37 26.16
C THR A 13 1.75 -5.69 25.81
N ASN A 14 1.50 -4.48 26.31
CA ASN A 14 0.29 -3.72 25.97
C ASN A 14 0.27 -3.32 24.49
N LEU A 15 1.40 -2.87 23.92
CA LEU A 15 1.51 -2.55 22.49
C LEU A 15 1.23 -3.76 21.60
N GLU A 16 1.64 -4.96 22.01
CA GLU A 16 1.32 -6.21 21.30
C GLU A 16 -0.16 -6.59 21.40
N LEU A 17 -0.77 -6.42 22.58
CA LEU A 17 -2.21 -6.63 22.78
C LEU A 17 -3.06 -5.67 21.92
N TYR A 18 -2.55 -4.48 21.60
CA TYR A 18 -3.22 -3.53 20.71
C TYR A 18 -3.10 -3.88 19.22
N GLY A 19 -2.43 -4.98 18.86
CA GLY A 19 -2.42 -5.50 17.49
C GLY A 19 -1.47 -4.77 16.53
N LEU A 20 -0.46 -4.08 17.06
CA LEU A 20 0.64 -3.50 16.27
C LEU A 20 1.44 -4.62 15.61
N LYS A 21 1.15 -4.89 14.32
CA LYS A 21 1.83 -5.92 13.51
C LYS A 21 3.15 -5.45 12.88
N ASN A 22 3.35 -4.14 12.78
CA ASN A 22 4.57 -3.58 12.20
C ASN A 22 5.61 -3.40 13.32
N GLN A 23 6.75 -4.08 13.19
CA GLN A 23 7.80 -4.09 14.20
C GLN A 23 8.56 -2.76 14.30
N ASP A 24 8.83 -2.10 13.17
CA ASP A 24 9.50 -0.80 13.13
C ASP A 24 8.66 0.26 13.85
N LEU A 25 7.35 0.26 13.63
CA LEU A 25 6.43 1.18 14.29
C LEU A 25 6.30 0.89 15.81
N LYS A 26 6.40 -0.39 16.20
CA LYS A 26 6.37 -0.79 17.62
C LYS A 26 7.58 -0.20 18.35
N GLU A 27 8.76 -0.32 17.75
CA GLU A 27 10.02 0.19 18.31
C GLU A 27 10.00 1.72 18.41
N ASP A 28 9.58 2.43 17.35
CA ASP A 28 9.47 3.90 17.36
C ASP A 28 8.51 4.42 18.44
N ILE A 29 7.35 3.77 18.60
CA ILE A 29 6.35 4.17 19.60
C ILE A 29 6.86 3.87 21.02
N LEU A 30 7.53 2.73 21.21
CA LEU A 30 8.12 2.36 22.49
C LEU A 30 9.18 3.39 22.92
N ASP A 31 10.10 3.76 22.03
CA ASP A 31 11.16 4.74 22.29
C ASP A 31 10.58 6.12 22.65
N HIS A 32 9.51 6.53 21.97
CA HIS A 32 8.83 7.79 22.27
C HIS A 32 8.10 7.78 23.61
N ILE A 33 7.40 6.69 23.95
CA ILE A 33 6.75 6.54 25.26
C ILE A 33 7.79 6.53 26.37
N CYS A 34 8.89 5.79 26.19
CA CYS A 34 10.00 5.75 27.14
C CYS A 34 10.60 7.15 27.35
N THR A 35 10.91 7.88 26.27
CA THR A 35 11.47 9.23 26.35
C THR A 35 10.51 10.22 27.04
N TYR A 36 9.20 10.09 26.80
CA TYR A 36 8.19 10.92 27.45
C TYR A 36 8.11 10.65 28.96
N LEU A 37 8.07 9.37 29.34
CA LEU A 37 8.03 8.94 30.75
C LEU A 37 9.31 9.29 31.52
N GLU A 38 10.46 9.30 30.85
CA GLU A 38 11.72 9.69 31.48
C GLU A 38 11.76 11.19 31.81
N ASN A 39 11.16 12.03 30.95
CA ASN A 39 11.08 13.48 31.10
C ASN A 39 9.99 13.95 32.09
N GLU A 40 8.98 13.13 32.39
CA GLU A 40 7.99 13.40 33.42
C GLU A 40 8.57 13.09 34.81
N GLU A 41 8.88 14.12 35.61
CA GLU A 41 9.46 13.98 36.96
C GLU A 41 8.43 14.05 38.10
N GLN A 42 7.20 14.53 37.83
CA GLN A 42 6.24 14.86 38.90
C GLN A 42 5.10 13.85 39.07
N LEU A 43 4.87 12.96 38.11
CA LEU A 43 3.73 12.04 38.09
C LEU A 43 4.15 10.60 38.41
N SER A 44 3.22 9.83 38.98
CA SER A 44 3.39 8.39 39.13
C SER A 44 3.45 7.71 37.76
N PHE A 45 4.18 6.59 37.64
CA PHE A 45 4.35 5.87 36.36
C PHE A 45 3.00 5.59 35.66
N ASP A 46 1.97 5.21 36.42
CA ASP A 46 0.65 4.88 35.89
C ASP A 46 -0.06 6.12 35.30
N GLU A 47 -0.01 7.26 36.01
CA GLU A 47 -0.58 8.51 35.51
C GLU A 47 0.19 9.05 34.31
N ALA A 48 1.52 9.03 34.36
CA ALA A 48 2.37 9.48 33.25
C ALA A 48 2.18 8.59 32.01
N TYR A 49 2.01 7.28 32.19
CA TYR A 49 1.74 6.33 31.10
C TYR A 49 0.36 6.55 30.47
N LYS A 50 -0.66 6.80 31.29
CA LYS A 50 -2.00 7.11 30.81
C LYS A 50 -2.03 8.38 29.97
N ILE A 51 -1.30 9.42 30.41
CA ILE A 51 -1.15 10.68 29.66
C ILE A 51 -0.34 10.45 28.39
N ALA A 52 0.75 9.70 28.44
CA ALA A 52 1.56 9.35 27.26
C ALA A 52 0.71 8.68 26.19
N ILE A 53 -0.04 7.63 26.53
CA ILE A 53 -0.94 6.94 25.59
C ILE A 53 -2.01 7.89 25.04
N GLN A 54 -2.51 8.81 25.84
CA GLN A 54 -3.51 9.79 25.41
C GLN A 54 -2.91 10.85 24.47
N GLN A 55 -1.68 11.30 24.74
CA GLN A 55 -0.93 12.31 24.00
C GLN A 55 -0.42 11.80 22.65
N PHE A 56 0.05 10.55 22.58
CA PHE A 56 0.41 9.89 21.32
C PHE A 56 -0.82 9.48 20.50
N GLY A 57 -2.01 9.95 20.93
CA GLY A 57 -3.29 9.76 20.29
C GLY A 57 -3.84 8.38 20.62
N GLY A 58 -4.56 8.29 21.73
CA GLY A 58 -5.11 7.01 22.18
C GLY A 58 -5.79 6.26 21.05
N TYR A 59 -5.41 5.00 20.82
CA TYR A 59 -5.92 3.96 19.89
C TYR A 59 -6.23 4.35 18.41
N LEU A 60 -6.88 5.49 18.16
CA LEU A 60 -7.35 6.00 16.88
C LEU A 60 -6.25 6.64 16.01
N SER A 61 -5.27 7.37 16.57
CA SER A 61 -4.26 8.08 15.76
C SER A 61 -3.33 7.12 15.02
N ILE A 62 -2.90 6.04 15.68
CA ILE A 62 -2.03 5.01 15.11
C ILE A 62 -2.74 4.32 13.95
N THR A 63 -4.04 4.00 14.10
CA THR A 63 -4.83 3.45 13.00
C THR A 63 -5.03 4.44 11.86
N GLN A 64 -5.16 5.74 12.15
CA GLN A 64 -5.29 6.79 11.12
C GLN A 64 -3.99 6.97 10.33
N ILE A 65 -2.84 7.04 11.01
CA ILE A 65 -1.53 7.12 10.35
C ILE A 65 -1.27 5.87 9.49
N GLN A 66 -1.66 4.70 9.98
CA GLN A 66 -1.61 3.44 9.22
C GLN A 66 -2.52 3.50 7.98
N GLN A 67 -3.71 4.09 8.09
CA GLN A 67 -4.64 4.25 6.97
C GLN A 67 -4.11 5.22 5.92
N GLU A 68 -3.56 6.37 6.33
CA GLU A 68 -3.01 7.37 5.41
C GLU A 68 -1.77 6.83 4.66
N THR A 69 -0.87 6.16 5.39
CA THR A 69 0.35 5.57 4.80
C THR A 69 -0.01 4.44 3.84
N ASN A 70 -0.93 3.55 4.22
CA ASN A 70 -1.41 2.50 3.33
C ASN A 70 -2.11 3.09 2.11
N ALA A 71 -2.97 4.09 2.27
CA ALA A 71 -3.63 4.78 1.16
C ALA A 71 -2.60 5.30 0.15
N GLN A 72 -1.54 5.97 0.62
CA GLN A 72 -0.46 6.45 -0.25
C GLN A 72 0.28 5.33 -1.00
N LEU A 73 0.63 4.23 -0.32
CA LEU A 73 1.25 3.06 -0.94
C LEU A 73 0.33 2.42 -1.98
N TYR A 74 -0.98 2.40 -1.73
CA TYR A 74 -1.98 1.93 -2.68
C TYR A 74 -2.14 2.86 -3.89
N PHE A 75 -2.21 4.17 -3.71
CA PHE A 75 -2.24 5.13 -4.82
C PHE A 75 -0.99 5.03 -5.69
N LYS A 76 0.19 4.86 -5.07
CA LYS A 76 1.46 4.63 -5.80
C LYS A 76 1.42 3.34 -6.62
N SER A 77 0.94 2.24 -6.03
CA SER A 77 0.83 0.94 -6.72
C SER A 77 -0.23 0.93 -7.82
N ALA A 78 -1.36 1.62 -7.62
CA ALA A 78 -2.40 1.80 -8.63
C ALA A 78 -1.91 2.64 -9.82
N LYS A 79 -1.16 3.72 -9.54
CA LYS A 79 -0.53 4.55 -10.57
C LYS A 79 0.46 3.75 -11.42
N ASN A 80 1.27 2.90 -10.81
CA ASN A 80 2.20 2.03 -11.54
C ASN A 80 1.46 1.00 -12.40
N ARG A 81 0.40 0.38 -11.87
CA ARG A 81 -0.44 -0.59 -12.61
C ARG A 81 -1.10 0.05 -13.84
N ASN A 82 -1.63 1.27 -13.69
CA ASN A 82 -2.20 2.02 -14.81
C ASN A 82 -1.16 2.37 -15.88
N ARG A 83 0.08 2.73 -15.50
CA ARG A 83 1.15 2.96 -16.48
C ARG A 83 1.47 1.71 -17.29
N VAL A 84 1.56 0.55 -16.63
CA VAL A 84 1.83 -0.72 -17.31
C VAL A 84 0.71 -1.06 -18.31
N LEU A 85 -0.55 -0.87 -17.92
CA LEU A 85 -1.69 -1.07 -18.82
C LEU A 85 -1.64 -0.19 -20.06
N ILE A 86 -1.38 1.11 -19.89
CA ILE A 86 -1.28 2.05 -21.02
C ILE A 86 -0.20 1.61 -22.00
N ILE A 87 0.95 1.13 -21.49
CA ILE A 87 2.04 0.62 -22.33
C ILE A 87 1.61 -0.65 -23.07
N LEU A 88 0.94 -1.59 -22.40
CA LEU A 88 0.42 -2.81 -23.04
C LEU A 88 -0.63 -2.50 -24.12
N GLU A 89 -1.57 -1.59 -23.84
CA GLU A 89 -2.59 -1.14 -24.78
C GLU A 89 -1.93 -0.50 -26.01
N PHE A 90 -0.92 0.34 -25.80
CA PHE A 90 -0.14 0.95 -26.88
C PHE A 90 0.57 -0.08 -27.74
N ILE A 91 1.26 -1.05 -27.13
CA ILE A 91 1.95 -2.14 -27.86
C ILE A 91 0.94 -2.98 -28.66
N THR A 92 -0.20 -3.31 -28.05
CA THR A 92 -1.27 -4.08 -28.70
C THR A 92 -1.81 -3.33 -29.92
N ALA A 93 -2.13 -2.04 -29.77
CA ALA A 93 -2.60 -1.20 -30.85
C ALA A 93 -1.54 -1.09 -31.97
N PHE A 94 -0.28 -0.92 -31.59
CA PHE A 94 0.84 -0.86 -32.54
C PHE A 94 0.92 -2.13 -33.39
N ILE A 95 0.89 -3.32 -32.76
CA ILE A 95 0.92 -4.62 -33.47
C ILE A 95 -0.26 -4.74 -34.45
N ILE A 96 -1.46 -4.36 -34.04
CA ILE A 96 -2.66 -4.43 -34.90
C ILE A 96 -2.55 -3.45 -36.08
N ILE A 97 -2.05 -2.23 -35.84
CA ILE A 97 -1.84 -1.22 -36.88
C ILE A 97 -0.77 -1.71 -37.88
N THR A 98 0.36 -2.21 -37.39
CA THR A 98 1.43 -2.78 -38.23
C THR A 98 0.91 -3.97 -39.04
N GLY A 99 0.15 -4.87 -38.41
CA GLY A 99 -0.47 -6.01 -39.11
C GLY A 99 -1.45 -5.57 -40.19
N SER A 100 -2.24 -4.53 -39.92
CA SER A 100 -3.16 -3.93 -40.89
C SER A 100 -2.41 -3.30 -42.06
N LEU A 101 -1.29 -2.62 -41.79
CA LEU A 101 -0.41 -2.07 -42.82
C LEU A 101 0.18 -3.16 -43.71
N PHE A 102 0.64 -4.28 -43.11
CA PHE A 102 1.13 -5.43 -43.87
C PHE A 102 0.05 -6.01 -44.78
N LYS A 103 -1.21 -6.02 -44.33
CA LYS A 103 -2.35 -6.47 -45.14
C LYS A 103 -2.59 -5.54 -46.35
N ILE A 104 -2.49 -4.23 -46.15
CA ILE A 104 -2.63 -3.22 -47.23
C ILE A 104 -1.48 -3.34 -48.24
N MET A 105 -0.25 -3.51 -47.74
CA MET A 105 0.96 -3.63 -48.56
C MET A 105 1.10 -5.00 -49.23
N HIS A 106 0.14 -5.93 -49.04
CA HIS A 106 0.18 -7.32 -49.49
C HIS A 106 1.42 -8.10 -49.04
N TRP A 107 2.02 -7.69 -47.92
CA TRP A 107 3.19 -8.35 -47.38
C TRP A 107 2.81 -9.70 -46.75
N PRO A 108 3.69 -10.71 -46.84
CA PRO A 108 3.45 -12.00 -46.22
C PRO A 108 3.33 -11.83 -44.69
N TYR A 109 2.69 -12.80 -44.02
CA TYR A 109 2.48 -12.82 -42.56
C TYR A 109 1.47 -11.82 -41.97
N ALA A 110 0.82 -10.97 -42.78
CA ALA A 110 -0.18 -10.01 -42.30
C ALA A 110 -1.31 -10.65 -41.45
N GLY A 111 -1.82 -11.81 -41.88
CA GLY A 111 -2.89 -12.51 -41.17
C GLY A 111 -2.45 -13.01 -39.78
N ILE A 112 -1.22 -13.51 -39.67
CA ILE A 112 -0.64 -14.00 -38.41
C ILE A 112 -0.41 -12.82 -37.45
N LEU A 113 0.10 -11.70 -37.96
CA LEU A 113 0.33 -10.50 -37.15
C LEU A 113 -0.99 -9.97 -36.57
N ILE A 114 -2.02 -9.81 -37.41
CA ILE A 114 -3.35 -9.34 -36.98
C ILE A 114 -3.97 -10.31 -35.98
N PHE A 115 -3.96 -11.62 -36.28
CA PHE A 115 -4.52 -12.64 -35.38
C PHE A 115 -3.81 -12.64 -34.03
N SER A 116 -2.47 -12.56 -34.02
CA SER A 116 -1.69 -12.48 -32.78
C SER A 116 -1.98 -11.21 -31.97
N GLY A 117 -2.17 -10.07 -32.63
CA GLY A 117 -2.55 -8.81 -31.98
C GLY A 117 -3.93 -8.89 -31.32
N PHE A 118 -4.92 -9.48 -32.01
CA PHE A 118 -6.25 -9.72 -31.43
C PHE A 118 -6.22 -10.74 -30.30
N LEU A 119 -5.44 -11.80 -30.44
CA LEU A 119 -5.27 -12.81 -29.39
C LEU A 119 -4.65 -12.16 -28.14
N PHE A 120 -3.61 -11.33 -28.30
CA PHE A 120 -2.99 -10.60 -27.20
C PHE A 120 -3.96 -9.62 -26.54
N LEU A 121 -4.76 -8.91 -27.33
CA LEU A 121 -5.80 -8.01 -26.83
C LEU A 121 -6.80 -8.76 -25.93
N ILE A 122 -7.33 -9.89 -26.41
CA ILE A 122 -8.39 -10.64 -25.72
C ILE A 122 -7.84 -11.41 -24.52
N CYS A 123 -6.67 -12.04 -24.64
CA CYS A 123 -6.14 -12.92 -23.60
C CYS A 123 -5.35 -12.17 -22.51
N ILE A 124 -4.76 -11.02 -22.82
CA ILE A 124 -3.86 -10.32 -21.88
C ILE A 124 -4.43 -8.95 -21.52
N THR A 125 -4.62 -8.07 -22.50
CA THR A 125 -5.00 -6.67 -22.24
C THR A 125 -6.38 -6.57 -21.57
N LEU A 126 -7.37 -7.34 -22.07
CA LEU A 126 -8.74 -7.33 -21.54
C LEU A 126 -8.84 -7.83 -20.08
N PRO A 127 -8.30 -9.00 -19.72
CA PRO A 127 -8.31 -9.48 -18.33
C PRO A 127 -7.57 -8.54 -17.38
N LEU A 128 -6.41 -8.01 -17.80
CA LEU A 128 -5.64 -7.04 -17.02
C LEU A 128 -6.41 -5.73 -16.79
N TYR A 129 -7.12 -5.24 -17.80
CA TYR A 129 -7.98 -4.06 -17.68
C TYR A 129 -9.11 -4.29 -16.66
N PHE A 130 -9.85 -5.41 -16.78
CA PHE A 130 -10.92 -5.73 -15.84
C PHE A 130 -10.41 -5.97 -14.42
N TYR A 131 -9.29 -6.66 -14.26
CA TYR A 131 -8.66 -6.87 -12.97
C TYR A 131 -8.24 -5.54 -12.32
N ASN A 132 -7.66 -4.63 -13.11
CA ASN A 132 -7.30 -3.30 -12.63
C ASN A 132 -8.51 -2.49 -12.17
N LYS A 133 -9.59 -2.52 -12.95
CA LYS A 133 -10.85 -1.83 -12.64
C LYS A 133 -11.52 -2.41 -11.39
N TYR A 134 -11.55 -3.73 -11.25
CA TYR A 134 -12.06 -4.40 -10.06
C TYR A 134 -11.27 -3.99 -8.82
N LYS A 135 -9.93 -4.02 -8.90
CA LYS A 135 -9.05 -3.63 -7.80
C LYS A 135 -9.21 -2.15 -7.44
N GLU A 136 -9.42 -1.28 -8.41
CA GLU A 136 -9.70 0.14 -8.18
C GLU A 136 -11.05 0.36 -7.46
N GLN A 137 -12.08 -0.40 -7.83
CA GLN A 137 -13.39 -0.34 -7.16
C GLN A 137 -13.35 -0.85 -5.72
N THR A 138 -12.67 -1.97 -5.46
CA THR A 138 -12.50 -2.47 -4.08
C THR A 138 -11.75 -1.47 -3.20
N LEU A 139 -10.80 -0.73 -3.77
CA LEU A 139 -10.04 0.28 -3.04
C LEU A 139 -10.90 1.49 -2.66
N LYS A 140 -11.78 1.95 -3.56
CA LYS A 140 -12.71 3.05 -3.29
C LYS A 140 -13.74 2.74 -2.19
N TYR A 141 -13.99 1.46 -1.93
CA TYR A 141 -14.90 1.02 -0.86
C TYR A 141 -14.21 0.89 0.50
N GLN A 142 -12.88 0.80 0.54
CA GLN A 142 -12.09 0.64 1.77
C GLN A 142 -11.51 1.95 2.31
N SER A 143 -11.56 3.04 1.53
CA SER A 143 -11.24 4.42 1.94
C SER A 143 -12.48 5.16 2.39
#